data_AF-A0A1Q9TQU8-F1
#
_entry.id   AF-A0A1Q9TQU8-F1
#
_cell.length_a   1.000
_cell.length_b   1.000
_cell.length_c   1.000
_cell.angle_alpha   90.00
_cell.angle_beta   90.00
_cell.angle_gamma   90.00
#
_symmetry.space_group_name_H-M   'P 1'
#
loop_
_entity.id
_entity.type
_entity.pdbx_description
1 polymer ?
#
loop_
_entity_poly.entity_id
_entity_poly.type
_entity_poly.pdbx_seq_one_letter_code
_entity_poly.pdbx_strand_id
1 'polypeptide(L)'
;MGTLNAGDVVTLLVAVAAVAVCVWVGADSVRRVRGHRFDHPSVLLGTDEQEAEQTLRRGFLERRYALVDTASARVREGARLGPTTAASAALPDPVRVVADLDRDLARLDSEESWRVDQLRARFDDRRRLAERRRATARRLDVACVGAAALVAGGSVAAAVAGLF
;
A
#
# COMPACT_ATOMS: atom_id res chain seq x y z
N MET A 1 -29.36 -5.46 58.54
CA MET A 1 -30.10 -4.78 57.46
C MET A 1 -29.89 -3.28 57.61
N GLY A 2 -28.84 -2.74 56.99
CA GLY A 2 -28.60 -1.29 56.98
C GLY A 2 -29.30 -0.68 55.78
N THR A 3 -30.18 0.29 56.00
CA THR A 3 -30.85 1.03 54.92
C THR A 3 -29.82 1.87 54.18
N LEU A 4 -29.61 1.59 52.90
CA LEU A 4 -28.80 2.46 52.04
C LEU A 4 -29.45 3.84 52.02
N ASN A 5 -28.70 4.85 52.43
CA ASN A 5 -29.13 6.23 52.25
C ASN A 5 -29.18 6.53 50.75
N ALA A 6 -30.16 7.32 50.31
CA ALA A 6 -30.27 7.74 48.90
C ALA A 6 -28.96 8.35 48.37
N GLY A 7 -28.14 8.95 49.25
CA GLY A 7 -26.80 9.44 48.94
C GLY A 7 -25.82 8.36 48.45
N ASP A 8 -25.88 7.14 48.98
CA ASP A 8 -25.00 6.04 48.57
C ASP A 8 -25.38 5.46 47.20
N VAL A 9 -26.68 5.47 46.88
CA VAL A 9 -27.18 5.02 45.57
C VAL A 9 -26.79 6.02 44.48
N VAL A 10 -26.87 7.32 44.80
CA VAL A 10 -26.49 8.40 43.87
C VAL A 10 -24.98 8.40 43.62
N THR A 11 -24.15 8.24 44.65
CA THR A 11 -22.69 8.15 44.46
C THR A 11 -22.28 6.91 43.67
N LEU A 12 -22.95 5.76 43.87
CA LEU A 12 -22.71 4.55 43.08
C LEU A 12 -23.07 4.76 41.60
N LEU A 13 -24.21 5.40 41.30
CA LEU A 13 -24.62 5.72 39.93
C LEU A 13 -23.65 6.68 39.23
N VAL A 14 -23.17 7.70 39.95
CA VAL A 14 -22.18 8.66 39.44
C VAL A 14 -20.85 7.96 39.14
N ALA A 15 -20.41 7.05 40.02
CA ALA A 15 -19.19 6.27 39.80
C ALA A 15 -19.31 5.37 38.56
N VAL A 16 -20.45 4.69 38.37
CA VAL A 16 -20.70 3.84 37.19
C VAL A 16 -20.74 4.68 35.91
N ALA A 17 -21.40 5.84 35.93
CA ALA A 17 -21.45 6.74 34.78
C ALA A 17 -20.05 7.28 34.42
N ALA A 18 -19.24 7.64 35.41
CA ALA A 18 -17.88 8.11 35.21
C ALA A 18 -16.97 7.03 34.59
N VAL A 19 -17.07 5.79 35.07
CA VAL A 19 -16.33 4.65 34.49
C VAL A 19 -16.77 4.39 33.04
N ALA A 20 -18.07 4.43 32.76
CA ALA A 20 -18.59 4.25 31.41
C ALA A 20 -18.08 5.35 30.44
N VAL A 21 -18.06 6.61 30.88
CA VAL A 21 -17.54 7.73 30.08
C VAL A 21 -16.02 7.60 29.87
N CYS A 22 -15.25 7.24 30.89
CA CYS A 22 -13.81 7.01 30.75
C CYS A 22 -13.48 5.86 29.79
N VAL A 23 -14.25 4.77 29.82
CA VAL A 23 -14.09 3.65 28.88
C VAL A 23 -14.46 4.10 27.46
N TRP A 24 -15.52 4.89 27.30
CA TRP A 24 -15.97 5.36 25.99
C TRP A 24 -14.98 6.37 25.37
N VAL A 25 -14.49 7.32 26.15
CA VAL A 25 -13.47 8.30 25.72
C VAL A 25 -12.12 7.60 25.47
N GLY A 26 -11.77 6.61 26.29
CA GLY A 26 -10.61 5.75 26.04
C GLY A 26 -10.73 5.01 24.71
N ALA A 27 -11.89 4.43 24.42
CA ALA A 27 -12.16 3.75 23.15
C ALA A 27 -12.12 4.72 21.94
N ASP A 28 -12.66 5.94 22.08
CA ASP A 28 -12.64 6.93 21.00
C ASP A 28 -11.23 7.48 20.74
N SER A 29 -10.45 7.75 21.79
CA SER A 29 -9.05 8.21 21.63
C SER A 29 -8.17 7.14 20.99
N VAL A 30 -8.36 5.87 21.39
CA VAL A 30 -7.68 4.73 20.79
C VAL A 30 -8.10 4.55 19.32
N ARG A 31 -9.37 4.73 18.98
CA ARG A 31 -9.83 4.73 17.57
C ARG A 31 -9.19 5.85 16.76
N ARG A 32 -9.11 7.08 17.26
CA ARG A 32 -8.53 8.23 16.54
C ARG A 32 -7.02 8.07 16.31
N VAL A 33 -6.27 7.66 17.34
CA VAL A 33 -4.83 7.41 17.21
C VAL A 33 -4.54 6.23 16.28
N ARG A 34 -5.44 5.23 16.24
CA ARG A 34 -5.31 4.06 15.34
C ARG A 34 -5.73 4.36 13.91
N GLY A 35 -6.77 5.15 13.66
CA GLY A 35 -7.16 5.58 12.30
C GLY A 35 -6.00 6.25 11.56
N HIS A 36 -5.29 7.17 12.23
CA HIS A 36 -4.10 7.79 11.67
C HIS A 36 -2.94 6.83 11.41
N ARG A 37 -2.84 5.70 12.11
CA ARG A 37 -1.73 4.73 11.96
C ARG A 37 -2.05 3.60 10.97
N PHE A 38 -3.32 3.26 10.80
CA PHE A 38 -3.76 2.15 9.95
C PHE A 38 -4.32 2.57 8.59
N ASP A 39 -4.86 3.79 8.44
CA ASP A 39 -5.39 4.28 7.15
C ASP A 39 -4.32 4.95 6.29
N HIS A 40 -3.38 5.69 6.90
CA HIS A 40 -2.25 6.31 6.21
C HIS A 40 -1.42 5.35 5.34
N PRO A 41 -0.98 4.18 5.82
CA PRO A 41 -0.08 3.34 5.04
C PRO A 41 -0.74 2.75 3.78
N SER A 42 -2.07 2.58 3.71
CA SER A 42 -2.68 2.08 2.46
C SER A 42 -2.95 3.15 1.43
N VAL A 43 -3.20 4.39 1.87
CA VAL A 43 -3.35 5.51 0.94
C VAL A 43 -2.01 5.78 0.26
N LEU A 44 -0.92 5.71 1.03
CA LEU A 44 0.44 5.84 0.50
C LEU A 44 0.82 4.69 -0.45
N LEU A 45 0.37 3.46 -0.19
CA LEU A 45 0.65 2.34 -1.09
C LEU A 45 0.18 2.57 -2.54
N GLY A 46 -0.94 3.27 -2.74
CA GLY A 46 -1.42 3.60 -4.08
C GLY A 46 -0.58 4.68 -4.77
N THR A 47 -0.14 5.70 -4.03
CA THR A 47 0.77 6.73 -4.57
C THR A 47 2.16 6.16 -4.85
N ASP A 48 2.67 5.31 -3.95
CA ASP A 48 3.97 4.63 -4.10
C ASP A 48 3.96 3.70 -5.32
N GLU A 49 2.84 2.99 -5.57
CA GLU A 49 2.66 2.16 -6.76
C GLU A 49 2.72 3.00 -8.04
N GLN A 50 1.98 4.11 -8.08
CA GLN A 50 1.97 5.02 -9.22
C GLN A 50 3.35 5.64 -9.48
N GLU A 51 4.03 6.11 -8.44
CA GLU A 51 5.36 6.70 -8.54
C GLU A 51 6.39 5.66 -9.02
N ALA A 52 6.36 4.45 -8.46
CA ALA A 52 7.24 3.37 -8.88
C ALA A 52 6.98 2.94 -10.33
N GLU A 53 5.72 2.86 -10.76
CA GLU A 53 5.36 2.52 -12.14
C GLU A 53 5.81 3.62 -13.10
N GLN A 54 5.59 4.90 -12.77
CA GLN A 54 6.06 6.03 -13.58
C GLN A 54 7.58 6.05 -13.71
N THR A 55 8.30 5.84 -12.60
CA THR A 55 9.77 5.79 -12.58
C THR A 55 10.28 4.66 -13.46
N LEU A 56 9.66 3.48 -13.36
CA LEU A 56 10.01 2.32 -14.19
C LEU A 56 9.80 2.63 -15.68
N ARG A 57 8.60 3.10 -16.06
CA ARG A 57 8.25 3.45 -17.44
C ARG A 57 9.18 4.53 -18.00
N ARG A 58 9.54 5.53 -17.20
CA ARG A 58 10.51 6.57 -17.58
C ARG A 58 11.87 5.96 -17.93
N GLY A 59 12.38 5.03 -17.12
CA GLY A 59 13.64 4.34 -17.41
C GLY A 59 13.58 3.46 -18.67
N PHE A 60 12.41 2.93 -19.04
CA PHE A 60 12.21 2.24 -20.33
C PHE A 60 12.14 3.21 -21.51
N LEU A 61 11.48 4.36 -21.36
CA LEU A 61 11.46 5.41 -22.37
C LEU A 61 12.87 5.91 -22.69
N GLU A 62 13.68 6.19 -21.67
CA GLU A 62 15.08 6.62 -21.84
C GLU A 62 15.91 5.57 -22.62
N ARG A 63 15.70 4.28 -22.34
CA ARG A 63 16.34 3.18 -23.08
C ARG A 63 15.85 3.09 -24.53
N ARG A 64 14.54 3.25 -24.80
CA ARG A 64 14.00 3.29 -26.17
C ARG A 64 14.64 4.43 -26.97
N TYR A 65 14.76 5.63 -26.38
CA TYR A 65 15.43 6.76 -27.02
C TYR A 65 16.89 6.46 -27.34
N ALA A 66 17.64 5.85 -26.42
CA ALA A 66 19.03 5.46 -26.65
C ALA A 66 19.16 4.43 -27.80
N LEU A 67 18.24 3.46 -27.89
CA LEU A 67 18.23 2.49 -29.00
C LEU A 67 17.97 3.17 -30.35
N VAL A 68 16.98 4.07 -30.41
CA VAL A 68 16.66 4.81 -31.63
C VAL A 68 17.83 5.72 -32.05
N ASP A 69 18.47 6.40 -31.10
CA ASP A 69 19.59 7.30 -31.40
C ASP A 69 20.82 6.52 -31.88
N THR A 70 21.16 5.40 -31.24
CA THR A 70 22.26 4.53 -31.67
C THR A 70 22.01 3.88 -33.03
N ALA A 71 20.79 3.46 -33.34
CA ALA A 71 20.43 2.98 -34.66
C ALA A 71 20.51 4.10 -35.71
N SER A 72 20.02 5.29 -35.38
CA SER A 72 20.07 6.47 -36.26
C SER A 72 21.51 6.88 -36.58
N ALA A 73 22.43 6.82 -35.60
CA ALA A 73 23.85 7.08 -35.79
C ALA A 73 24.48 6.06 -36.76
N ARG A 74 24.18 4.76 -36.59
CA ARG A 74 24.65 3.70 -37.49
C ARG A 74 24.18 3.89 -38.94
N VAL A 75 22.91 4.27 -39.14
CA VAL A 75 22.37 4.55 -40.47
C VAL A 75 23.05 5.77 -41.10
N ARG A 76 23.24 6.85 -40.32
CA ARG A 76 23.93 8.08 -40.81
C ARG A 76 25.37 7.81 -41.22
N GLU A 77 26.08 7.00 -40.45
CA GLU A 77 27.46 6.59 -40.78
C GLU A 77 27.50 5.80 -42.09
N GLY A 78 26.58 4.84 -42.25
CA GLY A 78 26.43 4.07 -43.49
C GLY A 78 26.11 4.95 -44.71
N ALA A 79 25.24 5.95 -44.55
CA ALA A 79 24.88 6.88 -45.62
C ALA A 79 26.02 7.83 -46.00
N ARG A 80 26.86 8.25 -45.04
CA ARG A 80 27.99 9.17 -45.27
C ARG A 80 29.10 8.55 -46.11
N LEU A 81 29.27 7.23 -46.04
CA LEU A 81 30.34 6.50 -46.70
C LEU A 81 30.05 6.14 -48.17
N GLY A 82 28.80 6.29 -48.62
CA GLY A 82 28.40 6.13 -50.03
C GLY A 82 28.49 4.69 -50.57
N PRO A 83 27.95 4.41 -51.78
CA PRO A 83 27.86 3.06 -52.32
C PRO A 83 29.15 2.50 -52.97
N THR A 84 30.30 3.19 -52.88
CA THR A 84 31.50 2.79 -53.64
C THR A 84 32.79 3.08 -52.89
N THR A 85 33.33 2.07 -52.23
CA THR A 85 34.75 1.71 -52.37
C THR A 85 34.91 0.20 -52.18
N ALA A 86 35.64 -0.40 -53.13
CA ALA A 86 35.99 -1.80 -53.15
C ALA A 86 36.73 -2.21 -51.86
N ALA A 87 36.55 -3.47 -51.45
CA ALA A 87 37.13 -4.14 -50.27
C ALA A 87 36.44 -3.90 -48.91
N SER A 88 35.18 -4.36 -48.82
CA SER A 88 34.65 -5.21 -47.73
C SER A 88 35.31 -5.07 -46.34
N ALA A 89 34.94 -4.00 -45.62
CA ALA A 89 34.87 -4.02 -44.17
C ALA A 89 33.51 -3.47 -43.72
N ALA A 90 32.53 -4.38 -43.63
CA ALA A 90 31.42 -4.35 -42.68
C ALA A 90 30.66 -3.02 -42.46
N LEU A 91 30.26 -2.32 -43.53
CA LEU A 91 29.27 -1.25 -43.39
C LEU A 91 27.87 -1.85 -43.14
N PRO A 92 27.16 -1.43 -42.07
CA PRO A 92 25.87 -2.02 -41.73
C PRO A 92 24.80 -1.60 -42.74
N ASP A 93 24.16 -2.59 -43.36
CA ASP A 93 22.99 -2.41 -44.23
C ASP A 93 21.86 -1.70 -43.45
N PRO A 94 21.34 -0.54 -43.91
CA PRO A 94 20.26 0.19 -43.24
C PRO A 94 19.03 -0.67 -42.95
N VAL A 95 18.70 -1.61 -43.84
CA VAL A 95 17.55 -2.52 -43.64
C VAL A 95 17.78 -3.43 -42.44
N ARG A 96 19.01 -3.94 -42.28
CA ARG A 96 19.39 -4.75 -41.11
C ARG A 96 19.39 -3.94 -39.83
N VAL A 97 19.86 -2.69 -39.86
CA VAL A 97 19.85 -1.81 -38.67
C VAL A 97 18.42 -1.55 -38.19
N VAL A 98 17.48 -1.33 -39.11
CA VAL A 98 16.06 -1.15 -38.76
C VAL A 98 15.46 -2.45 -38.21
N ALA A 99 15.75 -3.60 -38.83
CA ALA A 99 15.26 -4.89 -38.34
C ALA A 99 15.80 -5.26 -36.95
N ASP A 100 17.07 -4.93 -36.68
CA ASP A 100 17.67 -5.12 -35.36
C ASP A 100 17.07 -4.16 -34.32
N LEU A 101 16.85 -2.90 -34.69
CA LEU A 101 16.15 -1.94 -33.82
C LEU A 101 14.73 -2.42 -33.48
N ASP A 102 13.98 -2.93 -34.46
CA ASP A 102 12.61 -3.40 -34.25
C ASP A 102 12.59 -4.62 -33.30
N ARG A 103 13.55 -5.54 -33.45
CA ARG A 103 13.74 -6.68 -32.54
C ARG A 103 14.10 -6.22 -31.13
N ASP A 104 15.01 -5.25 -31.00
CA ASP A 104 15.44 -4.72 -29.71
C ASP A 104 14.30 -3.96 -29.00
N LEU A 105 13.51 -3.18 -29.74
CA LEU A 105 12.32 -2.51 -29.22
C LEU A 105 11.26 -3.51 -28.78
N ALA A 106 10.97 -4.54 -29.58
CA ALA A 106 10.02 -5.59 -29.21
C ALA A 106 10.46 -6.34 -27.93
N ARG A 107 11.76 -6.63 -27.80
CA ARG A 107 12.31 -7.21 -26.58
C ARG A 107 12.16 -6.28 -25.40
N LEU A 108 12.46 -5.00 -25.57
CA LEU A 108 12.36 -4.00 -24.51
C LEU A 108 10.91 -3.80 -24.05
N ASP A 109 9.93 -3.82 -24.96
CA ASP A 109 8.49 -3.79 -24.65
C ASP A 109 8.07 -5.00 -23.81
N SER A 110 8.50 -6.20 -24.19
CA SER A 110 8.19 -7.41 -23.42
C SER A 110 8.83 -7.40 -22.02
N GLU A 111 10.02 -6.81 -21.88
CA GLU A 111 10.66 -6.63 -20.58
C GLU A 111 9.91 -5.58 -19.75
N GLU A 112 9.46 -4.48 -20.36
CA GLU A 112 8.66 -3.46 -19.68
C GLU A 112 7.37 -4.05 -19.13
N SER A 113 6.58 -4.76 -19.96
CA SER A 113 5.32 -5.36 -19.53
C SER A 113 5.54 -6.33 -18.36
N TRP A 114 6.55 -7.19 -18.46
CA TRP A 114 6.86 -8.14 -17.40
C TRP A 114 7.30 -7.45 -16.10
N ARG A 115 8.12 -6.39 -16.18
CA ARG A 115 8.55 -5.63 -14.99
C ARG A 115 7.39 -4.88 -14.35
N VAL A 116 6.49 -4.30 -15.14
CA VAL A 116 5.27 -3.62 -14.65
C VAL A 116 4.35 -4.61 -13.95
N ASP A 117 4.13 -5.79 -14.54
CA ASP A 117 3.30 -6.83 -13.93
C ASP A 117 3.89 -7.33 -12.62
N GLN A 118 5.21 -7.52 -12.55
CA GLN A 118 5.88 -7.86 -11.29
C GLN A 118 5.74 -6.76 -10.23
N LEU A 119 5.83 -5.50 -10.64
CA LEU A 119 5.68 -4.37 -9.73
C LEU A 119 4.28 -4.38 -9.12
N ARG A 120 3.24 -4.46 -9.96
CA ARG A 120 1.84 -4.52 -9.55
C ARG A 120 1.56 -5.71 -8.64
N ALA A 121 2.05 -6.91 -8.98
CA ALA A 121 1.91 -8.09 -8.14
C ALA A 121 2.51 -7.90 -6.73
N ARG A 122 3.66 -7.23 -6.61
CA ARG A 122 4.27 -6.92 -5.31
C ARG A 122 3.43 -5.94 -4.49
N PHE A 123 2.83 -4.93 -5.13
CA PHE A 123 1.95 -3.98 -4.44
C PHE A 123 0.62 -4.62 -4.04
N ASP A 124 0.05 -5.49 -4.88
CA ASP A 124 -1.13 -6.29 -4.56
C ASP A 124 -0.92 -7.18 -3.34
N ASP A 125 0.24 -7.86 -3.25
CA ASP A 125 0.57 -8.67 -2.08
C ASP A 125 0.70 -7.82 -0.80
N ARG A 126 1.31 -6.64 -0.91
CA ARG A 126 1.38 -5.68 0.21
C ARG A 126 0.00 -5.20 0.62
N ARG A 127 -0.88 -4.93 -0.34
CA ARG A 127 -2.26 -4.50 -0.10
C ARG A 127 -3.05 -5.59 0.61
N ARG A 128 -2.96 -6.84 0.16
CA ARG A 128 -3.57 -8.01 0.81
C ARG A 128 -3.07 -8.19 2.24
N LEU A 129 -1.76 -8.03 2.47
CA LEU A 129 -1.17 -8.08 3.81
C LEU A 129 -1.72 -6.97 4.72
N ALA A 130 -1.82 -5.74 4.21
CA ALA A 130 -2.39 -4.61 4.93
C ALA A 130 -3.87 -4.84 5.27
N GLU A 131 -4.66 -5.37 4.33
CA GLU A 131 -6.07 -5.71 4.53
C GLU A 131 -6.25 -6.81 5.58
N ARG A 132 -5.43 -7.87 5.55
CA ARG A 132 -5.44 -8.92 6.58
C ARG A 132 -5.15 -8.35 7.96
N ARG A 133 -4.12 -7.50 8.08
CA ARG A 133 -3.78 -6.84 9.35
C ARG A 133 -4.92 -5.97 9.88
N ARG A 134 -5.63 -5.26 8.99
CA ARG A 134 -6.85 -4.51 9.35
C ARG A 134 -7.96 -5.42 9.82
N ALA A 135 -8.20 -6.53 9.13
CA ALA A 135 -9.23 -7.48 9.53
C ALA A 135 -8.94 -8.08 10.92
N THR A 136 -7.68 -8.43 11.21
CA THR A 136 -7.28 -8.90 12.55
C THR A 136 -7.41 -7.80 13.61
N ALA A 137 -7.02 -6.56 13.30
CA ALA A 137 -7.16 -5.44 14.23
C ALA A 137 -8.64 -5.19 14.57
N ARG A 138 -9.54 -5.19 13.57
CA ARG A 138 -10.99 -5.06 13.80
C ARG A 138 -11.55 -6.17 14.68
N ARG A 139 -11.10 -7.42 14.50
CA ARG A 139 -11.52 -8.55 15.36
C ARG A 139 -11.07 -8.37 16.80
N LEU A 140 -9.82 -7.93 17.00
CA LEU A 140 -9.29 -7.62 18.33
C LEU A 140 -10.05 -6.45 18.98
N ASP A 141 -10.42 -5.43 18.20
CA ASP A 141 -11.23 -4.32 18.71
C ASP A 141 -12.62 -4.80 19.17
N VAL A 142 -13.29 -5.65 18.39
CA VAL A 142 -14.58 -6.24 18.79
C VAL A 142 -14.42 -7.09 20.06
N ALA A 143 -13.35 -7.87 20.16
CA ALA A 143 -13.07 -8.68 21.34
C ALA A 143 -12.79 -7.83 22.59
N CYS A 144 -11.99 -6.77 22.47
CA CYS A 144 -11.68 -5.86 23.57
C CYS A 144 -12.91 -5.06 24.03
N VAL A 145 -13.72 -4.56 23.10
CA VAL A 145 -14.99 -3.88 23.43
C VAL A 145 -15.97 -4.86 24.10
N GLY A 146 -16.06 -6.09 23.58
CA GLY A 146 -16.88 -7.15 24.19
C GLY A 146 -16.41 -7.50 25.61
N ALA A 147 -15.10 -7.64 25.83
CA ALA A 147 -14.53 -7.90 27.14
C ALA A 147 -14.77 -6.73 28.11
N ALA A 148 -14.57 -5.49 27.67
CA ALA A 148 -14.86 -4.31 28.48
C ALA A 148 -16.34 -4.22 28.87
N ALA A 149 -17.26 -4.54 27.95
CA ALA A 149 -18.70 -4.61 28.23
C ALA A 149 -19.04 -5.73 29.22
N LEU A 150 -18.41 -6.90 29.13
CA LEU A 150 -18.59 -8.00 30.08
C LEU A 150 -18.07 -7.67 31.47
N VAL A 151 -16.89 -7.04 31.58
CA VAL A 151 -16.33 -6.59 32.87
C VAL A 151 -17.22 -5.52 33.49
N ALA A 152 -17.67 -4.54 32.71
CA ALA A 152 -18.60 -3.53 33.19
C ALA A 152 -19.92 -4.17 33.64
N GLY A 153 -20.54 -5.03 32.83
CA GLY A 153 -21.78 -5.72 33.16
C GLY A 153 -21.65 -6.64 34.39
N GLY A 154 -20.54 -7.36 34.51
CA GLY A 154 -20.25 -8.22 35.66
C GLY A 154 -20.00 -7.43 36.95
N SER A 155 -19.29 -6.30 36.86
CA SER A 155 -19.08 -5.42 38.02
C SER A 155 -20.39 -4.78 38.50
N VAL A 156 -21.29 -4.42 37.60
CA VAL A 156 -22.64 -3.94 37.92
C VAL A 156 -23.48 -5.06 38.53
N ALA A 157 -23.46 -6.26 37.97
CA ALA A 157 -24.19 -7.41 38.51
C ALA A 157 -23.69 -7.81 39.91
N ALA A 158 -22.38 -7.79 40.14
CA ALA A 158 -21.79 -8.07 41.45
C ALA A 158 -22.12 -6.98 42.48
N ALA A 159 -22.12 -5.70 42.07
CA ALA A 159 -22.54 -4.60 42.93
C ALA A 159 -24.02 -4.72 43.31
N VAL A 160 -24.90 -5.12 42.37
CA VAL A 160 -26.32 -5.37 42.64
C VAL A 160 -26.51 -6.58 43.54
N ALA A 161 -25.79 -7.68 43.31
CA ALA A 161 -25.88 -8.89 44.14
C ALA A 161 -25.39 -8.67 45.57
N GLY A 162 -24.40 -7.80 45.80
CA GLY A 162 -23.94 -7.43 47.15
C GLY A 162 -24.88 -6.47 47.90
N LEU A 163 -25.90 -5.93 47.22
CA LEU A 163 -26.94 -5.07 47.82
C LEU A 163 -28.15 -5.89 48.33
N PHE A 164 -28.25 -7.18 47.97
CA PHE A 164 -29.27 -8.12 48.45
C PHE A 164 -28.70 -9.08 49.50
#